data_AF-X0T3Z5-F1
#
_entry.id   AF-X0T3Z5-F1
#
_cell.length_a   1.000
_cell.length_b   1.000
_cell.length_c   1.000
_cell.angle_alpha   90.00
_cell.angle_beta   90.00
_cell.angle_gamma   90.00
#
_symmetry.space_group_name_H-M   'P 1'
#
loop_
_entity.id
_entity.type
_entity.pdbx_description
1 polymer ?
#
loop_
_entity_poly.entity_id
_entity_poly.type
_entity_poly.pdbx_seq_one_letter_code
_entity_poly.pdbx_strand_id
1 'polypeptide(L)'
;GDYNTAYDWLMKQDSMVIEGVVLKDYETGERCKILHPKNNEMESSMFTKHKKAPNYNESKFLHTYITSNRIEKIYNKIKNDEGVTGMRAMGDLLRKMFEDLIIECLPEYILKNKPKNFDILYLRKHIPQLVKPIFMMLVQK
;
A
#
# COMPACT_ATOMS: atom_id res chain seq x y z
N GLY A 1 4.88 26.71 -13.42
CA GLY A 1 4.84 25.55 -14.35
C GLY A 1 3.57 25.64 -15.15
N ASP A 2 3.63 25.42 -16.46
CA ASP A 2 2.47 25.55 -17.34
C ASP A 2 1.46 24.39 -17.15
N TYR A 3 0.17 24.70 -17.31
CA TYR A 3 -0.96 23.79 -17.19
C TYR A 3 -0.79 22.55 -18.08
N ASN A 4 -0.40 22.74 -19.34
CA ASN A 4 -0.28 21.66 -20.33
C ASN A 4 0.76 20.63 -19.91
N THR A 5 1.91 21.09 -19.41
CA THR A 5 2.98 20.22 -18.92
C THR A 5 2.53 19.39 -17.71
N ALA A 6 1.76 19.98 -16.80
CA ALA A 6 1.25 19.29 -15.62
C ALA A 6 0.16 18.28 -15.97
N TYR A 7 -0.70 18.61 -16.94
CA TYR A 7 -1.72 17.71 -17.47
C TYR A 7 -1.09 16.50 -18.18
N ASP A 8 -0.13 16.71 -19.08
CA ASP A 8 0.57 15.65 -19.79
C ASP A 8 1.35 14.73 -18.85
N TRP A 9 1.93 15.29 -17.79
CA TRP A 9 2.58 14.49 -16.75
C TRP A 9 1.56 13.63 -15.99
N LEU A 10 0.41 14.20 -15.63
CA LEU A 10 -0.66 13.51 -14.92
C LEU A 10 -1.23 12.34 -15.74
N MET A 11 -1.42 12.52 -17.06
CA MET A 11 -1.93 11.47 -17.95
C MET A 11 -0.94 10.32 -18.19
N LYS A 12 0.35 10.49 -17.88
CA LYS A 12 1.39 9.45 -18.00
C LYS A 12 1.51 8.57 -16.75
N GLN A 13 0.78 8.88 -15.67
CA GLN A 13 0.83 8.11 -14.41
C GLN A 13 -0.13 6.91 -14.48
N ASP A 14 0.30 5.83 -15.13
CA ASP A 14 -0.53 4.62 -15.32
C ASP A 14 -0.51 3.65 -14.11
N SER A 15 0.46 3.76 -13.21
CA SER A 15 0.66 2.77 -12.13
C SER A 15 -0.11 3.05 -10.84
N MET A 16 -0.64 4.26 -10.65
CA MET A 16 -1.46 4.66 -9.51
C MET A 16 -2.49 5.70 -9.97
N VAL A 17 -3.76 5.54 -9.59
CA VAL A 17 -4.77 6.59 -9.79
C VAL A 17 -4.44 7.72 -8.82
N ILE A 18 -3.73 8.74 -9.32
CA ILE A 18 -3.45 9.97 -8.60
C ILE A 18 -4.70 10.86 -8.73
N GLU A 19 -5.19 11.42 -7.62
CA GLU A 19 -6.39 12.29 -7.61
C GLU A 19 -6.25 13.47 -8.58
N GLY A 20 -5.07 14.08 -8.60
CA GLY A 20 -4.77 15.24 -9.42
C GLY A 20 -3.46 15.93 -9.03
N VAL A 21 -3.20 17.09 -9.65
CA VAL A 21 -2.07 17.97 -9.37
C VAL A 21 -2.59 19.34 -8.96
N VAL A 22 -1.89 20.00 -8.02
CA VAL A 22 -2.16 21.39 -7.66
C VAL A 22 -1.02 22.26 -8.18
N LEU A 23 -1.32 23.18 -9.08
CA LEU A 23 -0.42 24.24 -9.50
C LEU A 23 -0.58 25.43 -8.57
N LYS A 24 0.53 25.96 -8.09
CA LYS A 24 0.58 27.17 -7.27
C LYS A 24 1.44 28.21 -7.97
N ASP A 25 0.88 29.39 -8.13
CA ASP A 25 1.66 30.59 -8.43
C ASP A 25 2.22 31.14 -7.11
N TYR A 26 3.54 31.28 -7.06
CA TYR A 26 4.25 31.74 -5.86
C TYR A 26 4.30 33.27 -5.75
N GLU A 27 4.10 34.00 -6.84
CA GLU A 27 4.09 35.46 -6.86
C GLU A 27 2.70 36.01 -6.49
N THR A 28 1.65 35.44 -7.07
CA THR A 28 0.26 35.86 -6.82
C THR A 28 -0.41 35.07 -5.68
N GLY A 29 0.12 33.90 -5.35
CA GLY A 29 -0.48 32.98 -4.38
C GLY A 29 -1.66 32.16 -4.92
N GLU A 30 -2.03 32.36 -6.19
CA GLU A 30 -3.13 31.66 -6.84
C GLU A 30 -2.87 30.16 -6.96
N ARG A 31 -3.95 29.37 -6.95
CA ARG A 31 -3.89 27.91 -7.00
C ARG A 31 -4.88 27.37 -8.04
N CYS A 32 -4.43 26.47 -8.88
CA CYS A 32 -5.25 25.72 -9.82
C CYS A 32 -5.13 24.23 -9.50
N LYS A 33 -6.26 23.50 -9.49
CA LYS A 33 -6.30 22.05 -9.33
C LYS A 33 -6.64 21.40 -10.66
N ILE A 34 -5.86 20.39 -11.04
CA ILE A 34 -6.08 19.56 -12.23
C ILE A 34 -6.37 18.15 -11.74
N LEU A 35 -7.59 17.66 -11.91
CA LEU A 35 -8.00 16.33 -11.46
C LEU A 35 -7.78 15.28 -12.55
N HIS A 36 -7.41 14.06 -12.16
CA HIS A 36 -7.27 12.94 -13.09
C HIS A 36 -8.67 12.41 -13.47
N PRO A 37 -9.00 12.21 -14.76
CA PRO A 37 -10.33 11.75 -15.20
C PRO A 37 -10.78 10.44 -14.55
N LYS A 38 -9.87 9.46 -14.43
CA LYS A 38 -10.11 8.17 -13.74
C LYS A 38 -10.55 8.31 -12.28
N ASN A 39 -10.33 9.44 -11.62
CA ASN A 39 -10.78 9.67 -10.25
C ASN A 39 -12.31 9.83 -10.16
N ASN A 40 -12.94 10.47 -11.16
CA ASN A 40 -14.39 10.66 -11.19
C ASN A 40 -15.17 9.37 -11.50
N GLU A 41 -14.57 8.42 -12.23
CA GLU A 41 -15.20 7.12 -12.51
C GLU A 41 -15.28 6.25 -11.24
N MET A 42 -14.30 6.39 -10.34
CA MET A 42 -14.17 5.58 -9.13
C MET A 42 -15.23 5.89 -8.05
N GLU A 43 -15.75 7.13 -8.00
CA GLU A 43 -16.87 7.48 -7.11
C GLU A 43 -18.19 6.81 -7.53
N SER A 44 -18.38 6.58 -8.84
CA SER A 44 -19.64 6.05 -9.38
C SER A 44 -19.84 4.55 -9.14
N SER A 45 -18.77 3.78 -8.89
CA SER A 45 -18.82 2.32 -8.77
C SER A 45 -18.95 1.80 -7.33
N MET A 46 -18.98 2.66 -6.30
CA MET A 46 -18.88 2.23 -4.90
C MET A 46 -20.17 1.72 -4.24
N PHE A 47 -21.29 1.58 -4.95
CA PHE A 47 -22.57 1.12 -4.38
C PHE A 47 -23.08 -0.22 -4.92
N THR A 48 -22.21 -1.22 -5.07
CA THR A 48 -22.67 -2.62 -5.03
C THR A 48 -22.55 -3.16 -3.62
N LYS A 49 -23.71 -3.40 -2.98
CA LYS A 49 -23.83 -4.07 -1.67
C LYS A 49 -23.18 -5.46 -1.75
N HIS A 50 -21.89 -5.55 -1.40
CA HIS A 50 -21.24 -6.84 -1.21
C HIS A 50 -21.77 -7.49 0.06
N LYS A 51 -22.14 -8.77 -0.05
CA LYS A 51 -22.41 -9.68 1.07
C LYS A 51 -21.30 -9.51 2.10
N LYS A 52 -21.65 -9.35 3.39
CA LYS A 52 -20.70 -9.20 4.50
C LYS A 52 -19.59 -10.25 4.38
N ALA A 53 -18.42 -9.83 3.89
CA ALA A 53 -17.24 -10.66 3.90
C ALA A 53 -16.88 -10.92 5.37
N PRO A 54 -16.59 -12.17 5.77
CA PRO A 54 -16.00 -12.40 7.07
C PRO A 54 -14.63 -11.71 7.08
N ASN A 55 -14.37 -10.88 8.08
CA ASN A 55 -13.08 -10.24 8.38
C ASN A 55 -12.64 -9.11 7.42
N TYR A 56 -13.58 -8.21 7.09
CA TYR A 56 -13.30 -7.00 6.30
C TYR A 56 -12.18 -6.13 6.90
N ASN A 57 -12.05 -6.09 8.23
CA ASN A 57 -11.07 -5.23 8.89
C ASN A 57 -9.64 -5.75 8.75
N GLU A 58 -9.43 -7.05 8.88
CA GLU A 58 -8.12 -7.69 8.79
C GLU A 58 -7.64 -7.74 7.34
N SER A 59 -8.53 -8.07 6.40
CA SER A 59 -8.21 -8.01 4.97
C SER A 59 -7.83 -6.58 4.56
N LYS A 60 -8.64 -5.58 4.95
CA LYS A 60 -8.34 -4.17 4.68
C LYS A 60 -7.02 -3.73 5.30
N PHE A 61 -6.73 -4.15 6.53
CA PHE A 61 -5.45 -3.89 7.18
C PHE A 61 -4.29 -4.46 6.35
N LEU A 62 -4.33 -5.74 6.00
CA LEU A 62 -3.26 -6.39 5.24
C LEU A 62 -3.00 -5.69 3.89
N HIS A 63 -4.05 -5.38 3.13
CA HIS A 63 -3.92 -4.69 1.84
C HIS A 63 -3.44 -3.23 1.96
N THR A 64 -3.65 -2.60 3.11
CA THR A 64 -3.18 -1.23 3.36
C THR A 64 -1.68 -1.19 3.66
N TYR A 65 -1.21 -2.14 4.48
CA TYR A 65 0.15 -2.07 5.04
C TYR A 65 1.16 -3.02 4.39
N ILE A 66 0.73 -4.08 3.70
CA ILE A 66 1.62 -4.93 2.91
C ILE A 66 1.81 -4.29 1.54
N THR A 67 2.92 -3.58 1.39
CA THR A 67 3.32 -2.93 0.13
C THR A 67 4.66 -3.45 -0.36
N SER A 68 4.90 -3.34 -1.67
CA SER A 68 6.17 -3.75 -2.27
C SER A 68 7.37 -3.05 -1.63
N ASN A 69 7.25 -1.74 -1.37
CA ASN A 69 8.31 -0.96 -0.72
C ASN A 69 8.63 -1.47 0.68
N ARG A 70 7.61 -1.87 1.46
CA ARG A 70 7.82 -2.39 2.81
C ARG A 70 8.49 -3.76 2.77
N ILE A 71 8.03 -4.65 1.88
CA ILE A 71 8.65 -5.97 1.67
C ILE A 71 10.13 -5.82 1.27
N GLU A 72 10.42 -4.94 0.31
CA GLU A 72 11.79 -4.66 -0.15
C GLU A 72 12.66 -4.10 0.97
N LYS A 73 12.14 -3.15 1.76
CA LYS A 73 12.86 -2.59 2.92
C LYS A 73 13.21 -3.66 3.95
N ILE A 74 12.29 -4.55 4.29
CA ILE A 74 12.55 -5.63 5.26
C ILE A 74 13.51 -6.66 4.67
N TYR A 75 13.36 -7.02 3.38
CA TYR A 75 14.29 -7.93 2.71
C TYR A 75 15.71 -7.37 2.68
N ASN A 76 15.89 -6.09 2.35
CA ASN A 76 17.19 -5.43 2.34
C ASN A 76 17.83 -5.41 3.74
N LYS A 77 17.02 -5.23 4.81
CA LYS A 77 17.51 -5.38 6.19
C LYS A 77 18.01 -6.79 6.48
N ILE A 78 17.24 -7.82 6.12
CA ILE A 78 17.66 -9.23 6.30
C ILE A 78 18.98 -9.50 5.56
N LYS A 79 19.07 -9.04 4.31
CA LYS A 79 20.28 -9.18 3.51
C LYS A 79 21.50 -8.51 4.16
N ASN A 80 21.33 -7.31 4.70
CA ASN A 80 22.44 -6.52 5.25
C ASN A 80 22.83 -6.98 6.66
N ASP A 81 21.84 -7.31 7.50
CA ASP A 81 22.06 -7.63 8.93
C ASP A 81 22.45 -9.10 9.12
N GLU A 82 21.85 -10.01 8.35
CA GLU A 82 21.96 -11.46 8.56
C GLU A 82 22.69 -12.17 7.40
N GLY A 83 22.98 -11.45 6.29
CA GLY A 83 23.65 -12.01 5.11
C GLY A 83 22.80 -13.02 4.33
N VAL A 84 21.51 -13.17 4.67
CA VAL A 84 20.62 -14.17 4.07
C VAL A 84 19.99 -13.60 2.80
N THR A 85 20.10 -14.34 1.69
CA THR A 85 19.59 -13.92 0.36
C THR A 85 18.79 -15.02 -0.33
N GLY A 86 18.01 -14.62 -1.35
CA GLY A 86 17.21 -15.53 -2.15
C GLY A 86 16.16 -16.25 -1.32
N MET A 87 15.76 -17.46 -1.75
CA MET A 87 14.66 -18.19 -1.10
C MET A 87 14.90 -18.53 0.38
N ARG A 88 16.16 -18.53 0.85
CA ARG A 88 16.50 -18.74 2.26
C ARG A 88 15.96 -17.61 3.15
N ALA A 89 15.85 -16.39 2.62
CA ALA A 89 15.35 -15.23 3.36
C ALA A 89 13.82 -15.24 3.56
N MET A 90 13.07 -16.12 2.89
CA MET A 90 11.60 -16.11 2.93
C MET A 90 11.05 -16.31 4.35
N GLY A 91 11.65 -17.22 5.14
CA GLY A 91 11.20 -17.49 6.51
C GLY A 91 11.33 -16.25 7.39
N ASP A 92 12.52 -15.64 7.38
CA ASP A 92 12.81 -14.43 8.16
C ASP A 92 12.01 -13.23 7.67
N LEU A 93 11.79 -13.11 6.36
CA LEU A 93 10.95 -12.07 5.78
C LEU A 93 9.52 -12.17 6.30
N LEU A 94 8.90 -13.35 6.27
CA LEU A 94 7.53 -13.52 6.76
C LEU A 94 7.43 -13.24 8.26
N ARG A 95 8.44 -13.64 9.04
CA ARG A 95 8.51 -13.36 10.48
C ARG A 95 8.63 -11.86 10.75
N LYS A 96 9.61 -11.19 10.15
CA LYS A 96 9.84 -9.75 10.33
C LYS A 96 8.69 -8.91 9.77
N MET A 97 8.05 -9.34 8.67
CA MET A 97 6.82 -8.70 8.16
C MET A 97 5.68 -8.78 9.18
N PHE A 98 5.49 -9.92 9.83
CA PHE A 98 4.47 -10.05 10.87
C PHE A 98 4.79 -9.16 12.08
N GLU A 99 6.03 -9.20 12.57
CA GLU A 99 6.48 -8.34 13.69
C GLU A 99 6.30 -6.85 13.37
N ASP A 100 6.76 -6.41 12.20
CA ASP A 100 6.63 -5.03 11.71
C ASP A 100 5.16 -4.58 11.63
N LEU A 101 4.27 -5.41 11.09
CA LEU A 101 2.84 -5.09 11.02
C LEU A 101 2.18 -4.99 12.40
N ILE A 102 2.51 -5.89 13.33
CA ILE A 102 1.92 -5.90 14.68
C ILE A 102 2.43 -4.74 15.53
N ILE A 103 3.71 -4.38 15.40
CA ILE A 103 4.34 -3.34 16.23
C ILE A 103 4.06 -1.95 15.67
N GLU A 104 4.26 -1.74 14.37
CA GLU A 104 4.21 -0.39 13.77
C GLU A 104 2.82 -0.02 13.28
N CYS A 105 2.07 -0.96 12.69
CA CYS A 105 0.84 -0.62 11.95
C CYS A 105 -0.43 -0.91 12.72
N LEU A 106 -0.46 -2.04 13.45
CA LEU A 106 -1.67 -2.48 14.13
C LEU A 106 -2.18 -1.48 15.19
N PRO A 107 -1.32 -0.86 16.03
CA PRO A 107 -1.80 0.11 17.02
C PRO A 107 -2.50 1.31 16.37
N GLU A 108 -1.91 1.90 15.33
CA GLU A 108 -2.49 3.02 14.60
C GLU A 108 -3.82 2.62 13.94
N TYR A 109 -3.87 1.44 13.32
CA TYR A 109 -5.08 0.94 12.68
C TYR A 109 -6.23 0.73 13.67
N ILE A 110 -5.95 0.14 14.82
CA ILE A 110 -6.96 -0.09 15.88
C ILE A 110 -7.47 1.24 16.42
N LEU A 111 -6.58 2.20 16.69
CA LEU A 111 -6.97 3.53 17.17
C LEU A 111 -7.89 4.26 16.18
N LYS A 112 -7.56 4.19 14.88
CA LYS A 112 -8.28 4.88 13.82
C LYS A 112 -9.61 4.22 13.46
N ASN A 113 -9.64 2.90 13.34
CA ASN A 113 -10.81 2.17 12.81
C ASN A 113 -11.68 1.54 13.89
N LYS A 114 -11.18 1.45 15.14
CA LYS A 114 -11.87 0.86 16.30
C LYS A 114 -12.59 -0.44 15.96
N PRO A 115 -11.89 -1.44 15.37
CA PRO A 115 -12.52 -2.69 14.98
C PRO A 115 -13.10 -3.38 16.23
N LYS A 116 -14.34 -3.90 16.13
CA LYS A 116 -14.99 -4.59 17.25
C LYS A 116 -14.25 -5.86 17.67
N ASN A 117 -13.80 -6.63 16.68
CA ASN A 117 -12.95 -7.81 16.83
C ASN A 117 -11.82 -7.69 15.80
N PHE A 118 -10.61 -8.10 16.18
CA PHE A 118 -9.46 -8.15 15.29
C PHE A 118 -8.70 -9.46 15.52
N ASP A 119 -8.70 -10.34 14.52
CA ASP A 119 -8.06 -11.66 14.60
C ASP A 119 -6.60 -11.60 14.13
N ILE A 120 -5.67 -11.66 15.08
CA ILE A 120 -4.23 -11.70 14.80
C ILE A 120 -3.83 -13.00 14.07
N LEU A 121 -4.51 -14.12 14.32
CA LEU A 121 -4.21 -15.39 13.65
C LEU A 121 -4.58 -15.33 12.16
N TYR A 122 -5.61 -14.56 11.82
CA TYR A 122 -5.94 -14.25 10.43
C TYR A 122 -4.75 -13.61 9.70
N LEU A 123 -4.05 -12.66 10.33
CA LEU A 123 -2.88 -12.00 9.72
C LEU A 123 -1.78 -13.00 9.41
N ARG A 124 -1.42 -13.83 10.40
CA ARG A 124 -0.35 -14.84 10.24
C ARG A 124 -0.64 -15.81 9.10
N LYS A 125 -1.91 -16.17 8.89
CA LYS A 125 -2.34 -17.06 7.81
C LYS A 125 -2.27 -16.41 6.41
N HIS A 126 -2.53 -15.11 6.31
CA HIS A 126 -2.71 -14.43 5.01
C HIS A 126 -1.51 -13.59 4.57
N ILE A 127 -0.62 -13.17 5.48
CA ILE A 127 0.64 -12.50 5.12
C ILE A 127 1.44 -13.28 4.06
N PRO A 128 1.64 -14.61 4.18
CA PRO A 128 2.38 -15.36 3.16
C PRO A 128 1.76 -15.30 1.77
N GLN A 129 0.44 -15.18 1.66
CA GLN A 129 -0.27 -15.13 0.39
C GLN A 129 0.01 -13.81 -0.35
N LEU A 130 0.20 -12.71 0.40
CA LEU A 130 0.45 -11.38 -0.16
C LEU A 130 1.94 -11.11 -0.36
N VAL A 131 2.80 -11.60 0.54
CA VAL A 131 4.25 -11.34 0.50
C VAL A 131 4.96 -12.18 -0.56
N LYS A 132 4.59 -13.47 -0.70
CA LYS A 132 5.31 -14.40 -1.60
C LYS A 132 5.38 -13.94 -3.06
N PRO A 133 4.28 -13.50 -3.71
CA PRO A 133 4.33 -13.09 -5.12
C PRO A 133 5.28 -11.91 -5.34
N ILE A 134 5.23 -10.91 -4.45
CA ILE A 134 6.07 -9.73 -4.52
C ILE A 134 7.54 -10.09 -4.28
N PHE A 135 7.80 -10.92 -3.27
CA PHE A 135 9.15 -11.38 -2.97
C PHE A 135 9.78 -12.16 -4.13
N MET A 136 9.01 -13.04 -4.79
CA MET A 136 9.50 -13.77 -5.96
C MET A 136 9.93 -12.82 -7.07
N MET A 137 9.22 -11.71 -7.28
CA MET A 137 9.62 -10.68 -8.25
C MET A 137 10.89 -9.93 -7.83
N LEU A 138 11.17 -9.80 -6.53
CA LEU A 138 12.38 -9.14 -6.03
C LEU A 138 13.63 -10.02 -6.14
N VAL A 139 13.49 -11.32 -5.93
CA VAL A 139 14.62 -12.28 -5.99
C VAL A 139 15.02 -12.62 -7.43
N GLN A 140 14.11 -12.46 -8.40
CA GLN A 140 14.38 -12.73 -9.82
C GLN A 140 15.02 -11.55 -10.57
N LYS A 141 15.15 -10.38 -9.92
CA LYS A 141 15.86 -9.21 -10.46
C LYS A 141 17.35 -9.28 -10.16
#